data_AF-A0A8D0HR34-F1
#
_entry.id   AF-A0A8D0HR34-F1
#
_cell.length_a   1.000
_cell.length_b   1.000
_cell.length_c   1.000
_cell.angle_alpha   90.00
_cell.angle_beta   90.00
_cell.angle_gamma   90.00
#
_symmetry.space_group_name_H-M   'P 1'
#
loop_
_entity.id
_entity.type
_entity.pdbx_description
1 polymer ?
#
loop_
_entity_poly.entity_id
_entity_poly.type
_entity_poly.pdbx_seq_one_letter_code
_entity_poly.pdbx_strand_id
1 'polypeptide(L)'
;MYSGNKRKKLWREEKERLLKMTLEERRKEYLRDYVPLKDIPTWTEEVKSKNQSDEEKAKEALQMKNLSEKVSLYRGDITLLEIDAIVNAGRNGKPA
;
A
#
# COMPACT_ATOMS: atom_id res chain seq x y z
N MET A 1 33.52 15.20 -2.21
CA MET A 1 32.94 13.84 -2.07
C MET A 1 32.34 13.71 -0.68
N TYR A 2 31.02 13.52 -0.55
CA TYR A 2 30.37 13.45 0.77
C TYR A 2 30.50 12.04 1.36
N SER A 3 31.23 11.94 2.47
CA SER A 3 31.51 10.69 3.20
C SER A 3 30.22 9.90 3.49
N GLY A 4 30.18 8.63 3.07
CA GLY A 4 29.01 7.74 3.18
C GLY A 4 28.49 7.53 4.61
N ASN A 5 29.32 7.82 5.63
CA ASN A 5 28.90 7.78 7.04
C ASN A 5 27.90 8.90 7.39
N LYS A 6 28.00 10.08 6.75
CA LYS A 6 27.03 11.17 6.97
C LYS A 6 25.64 10.80 6.43
N ARG A 7 25.57 10.24 5.21
CA ARG A 7 24.29 9.76 4.62
C ARG A 7 23.63 8.67 5.47
N LYS A 8 24.44 7.76 6.04
CA LYS A 8 23.97 6.69 6.94
C LYS A 8 23.37 7.20 8.25
N LYS A 9 23.80 8.37 8.74
CA LYS A 9 23.24 9.01 9.93
C LYS A 9 21.90 9.69 9.59
N LEU A 10 21.89 10.42 8.47
CA LEU A 10 20.72 11.19 8.01
C LEU A 10 19.46 10.34 7.75
N TRP A 11 19.57 9.20 7.05
CA TRP A 11 18.37 8.39 6.77
C TRP A 11 17.79 7.74 8.04
N ARG A 12 18.61 7.45 9.05
CA ARG A 12 18.15 6.84 10.31
C ARG A 12 17.39 7.84 11.14
N GLU A 13 17.94 9.05 11.28
CA GLU A 13 17.28 10.16 11.98
C GLU A 13 15.94 10.49 11.33
N GLU A 14 15.91 10.58 10.00
CA GLU A 14 14.67 10.86 9.27
C GLU A 14 13.66 9.72 9.36
N LYS A 15 14.13 8.45 9.32
CA LYS A 15 13.27 7.29 9.56
C LYS A 15 12.64 7.33 10.96
N GLU A 16 13.42 7.60 12.01
CA GLU A 16 12.90 7.69 13.37
C GLU A 16 11.91 8.84 13.54
N ARG A 17 12.17 10.00 12.92
CA ARG A 17 11.26 11.14 12.91
C ARG A 17 9.91 10.74 12.30
N LEU A 18 9.93 10.18 11.09
CA LEU A 18 8.74 9.78 10.34
C LEU A 18 7.95 8.66 11.02
N LEU A 19 8.60 7.75 11.76
CA LEU A 19 7.94 6.68 12.51
C LEU A 19 7.25 7.17 13.79
N LYS A 20 7.67 8.32 14.36
CA LYS A 20 7.08 8.91 15.57
C LYS A 20 5.90 9.84 15.28
N MET A 21 5.75 10.29 14.04
CA MET A 21 4.66 11.17 13.62
C MET A 21 3.33 10.42 13.52
N THR A 22 2.23 11.13 13.78
CA THR A 22 0.89 10.59 13.50
C THR A 22 0.58 10.63 12.01
N LEU A 23 -0.47 9.91 11.58
CA LEU A 23 -0.88 9.89 10.18
C LEU A 23 -1.29 11.28 9.68
N GLU A 24 -1.94 12.08 10.53
CA GLU A 24 -2.37 13.45 10.23
C GLU A 24 -1.19 14.39 10.05
N GLU A 25 -0.14 14.23 10.86
CA GLU A 25 1.10 15.00 10.72
C GLU A 25 1.84 14.61 9.44
N ARG A 26 1.91 13.31 9.14
CA ARG A 26 2.55 12.81 7.91
C ARG A 26 1.88 13.35 6.66
N ARG A 27 0.54 13.41 6.63
CA ARG A 27 -0.24 13.96 5.50
C ARG A 27 0.08 15.41 5.16
N LYS A 28 0.51 16.22 6.15
CA LYS A 28 0.93 17.62 5.90
C LYS A 28 2.24 17.70 5.12
N GLU A 29 3.06 16.66 5.17
CA GLU A 29 4.37 16.59 4.50
C GLU A 29 4.32 15.81 3.18
N TYR A 30 3.16 15.28 2.77
CA TYR A 30 3.04 14.57 1.49
C TYR A 30 3.21 15.54 0.33
N LEU A 31 4.08 15.18 -0.61
CA LEU A 31 4.34 15.96 -1.82
C LEU A 31 3.29 15.76 -2.91
N ARG A 32 2.46 14.73 -2.77
CA ARG A 32 1.46 14.28 -3.76
C ARG A 32 0.20 13.86 -3.03
N ASP A 33 -0.87 13.70 -3.81
CA ASP A 33 -2.10 13.07 -3.36
C ASP A 33 -1.85 11.64 -2.86
N TYR A 34 -2.81 11.13 -2.08
CA TYR A 34 -2.73 9.79 -1.48
C TYR A 34 -4.10 9.10 -1.55
N VAL A 35 -4.06 7.77 -1.55
CA VAL A 35 -5.22 6.89 -1.50
C VAL A 35 -5.21 6.18 -0.15
N PRO A 36 -6.12 6.51 0.78
CA PRO A 36 -6.16 5.87 2.09
C PRO A 36 -6.69 4.44 1.98
N LEU A 37 -6.23 3.55 2.86
CA LEU A 37 -6.62 2.13 2.87
C LEU A 37 -8.15 1.92 2.85
N LYS A 38 -8.90 2.78 3.54
CA LYS A 38 -10.37 2.75 3.61
C LYS A 38 -11.08 2.95 2.26
N ASP A 39 -10.42 3.57 1.30
CA ASP A 39 -10.98 3.84 -0.03
C ASP A 39 -10.67 2.69 -1.01
N ILE A 40 -9.88 1.70 -0.59
CA ILE A 40 -9.56 0.51 -1.39
C ILE A 40 -10.62 -0.56 -1.08
N PRO A 41 -11.48 -0.92 -2.06
CA PRO A 41 -12.50 -1.94 -1.83
C PRO A 41 -11.84 -3.32 -1.60
N THR A 42 -12.42 -4.09 -0.70
CA THR A 42 -12.09 -5.50 -0.51
C THR A 42 -12.55 -6.34 -1.70
N TRP A 43 -11.96 -7.51 -1.88
CA TRP A 43 -12.38 -8.46 -2.91
C TRP A 43 -13.86 -8.83 -2.75
N THR A 44 -14.33 -8.98 -1.51
CA THR A 44 -15.76 -9.19 -1.22
C THR A 44 -16.64 -8.06 -1.76
N GLU A 45 -16.24 -6.80 -1.60
CA GLU A 45 -17.00 -5.63 -2.08
C GLU A 45 -16.94 -5.48 -3.62
N GLU A 46 -15.78 -5.74 -4.22
CA GLU A 46 -15.63 -5.80 -5.67
C GLU A 46 -16.50 -6.90 -6.31
N VAL A 47 -16.52 -8.07 -5.69
CA VAL A 47 -17.29 -9.21 -6.18
C VAL A 47 -18.79 -8.94 -6.01
N LYS A 48 -19.24 -8.35 -4.90
CA LYS A 48 -20.64 -7.94 -4.70
C LYS A 48 -21.11 -6.87 -5.70
N SER A 49 -20.26 -5.90 -6.01
CA SER A 49 -20.59 -4.84 -6.98
C SER A 49 -20.63 -5.35 -8.43
N LYS A 50 -19.84 -6.36 -8.78
CA LYS A 50 -19.84 -6.99 -10.12
C LYS A 50 -20.90 -8.10 -10.26
N ASN A 51 -21.29 -8.79 -9.19
CA ASN A 51 -22.19 -9.95 -9.22
C ASN A 51 -23.70 -9.63 -9.28
N GLN A 52 -24.10 -8.44 -9.74
CA GLN A 52 -25.45 -8.29 -10.27
C GLN A 52 -25.66 -9.15 -11.56
N SER A 53 -24.60 -9.72 -12.15
CA SER A 53 -24.69 -10.50 -13.39
C SER A 53 -24.34 -12.00 -13.31
N ASP A 54 -23.63 -12.51 -12.28
CA ASP A 54 -23.16 -13.93 -12.22
C ASP A 54 -23.34 -14.51 -10.79
N GLU A 55 -24.43 -15.24 -10.54
CA GLU A 55 -24.78 -15.80 -9.21
C GLU A 55 -23.84 -16.93 -8.74
N GLU A 56 -23.19 -17.67 -9.65
CA GLU A 56 -22.35 -18.82 -9.29
C GLU A 56 -20.99 -18.39 -8.71
N LYS A 57 -20.35 -17.37 -9.28
CA LYS A 57 -19.08 -16.81 -8.76
C LYS A 57 -19.27 -16.15 -7.39
N ALA A 58 -20.47 -15.62 -7.12
CA ALA A 58 -20.80 -15.05 -5.82
C ALA A 58 -20.76 -16.10 -4.71
N LYS A 59 -21.28 -17.31 -4.97
CA LYS A 59 -21.34 -18.41 -4.00
C LYS A 59 -19.95 -18.96 -3.65
N GLU A 60 -19.06 -19.09 -4.64
CA GLU A 60 -17.69 -19.59 -4.43
C GLU A 60 -16.83 -18.58 -3.66
N ALA A 61 -16.94 -17.28 -3.96
CA ALA A 61 -16.29 -16.21 -3.19
C ALA A 61 -16.83 -16.11 -1.75
N LEU A 62 -18.13 -16.30 -1.56
CA LEU A 62 -18.77 -16.37 -0.24
C LEU A 62 -18.41 -17.64 0.54
N GLN A 63 -17.79 -18.65 -0.07
CA GLN A 63 -17.28 -19.83 0.63
C GLN A 63 -15.92 -19.56 1.30
N MET A 64 -15.22 -18.51 0.85
CA MET A 64 -13.91 -18.04 1.35
C MET A 64 -14.02 -16.69 2.08
N LYS A 65 -15.10 -16.43 2.84
CA LYS A 65 -15.38 -15.11 3.46
C LYS A 65 -14.20 -14.54 4.26
N ASN A 66 -13.44 -15.38 4.97
CA ASN A 66 -12.36 -14.92 5.85
C ASN A 66 -11.18 -14.30 5.08
N LEU A 67 -10.87 -14.79 3.88
CA LEU A 67 -9.75 -14.29 3.07
C LEU A 67 -10.17 -13.17 2.13
N SER A 68 -11.38 -13.26 1.56
CA SER A 68 -11.91 -12.28 0.61
C SER A 68 -12.14 -10.89 1.21
N GLU A 69 -12.33 -10.79 2.53
CA GLU A 69 -12.40 -9.51 3.26
C GLU A 69 -11.02 -8.91 3.57
N LYS A 70 -9.93 -9.68 3.39
CA LYS A 70 -8.55 -9.28 3.73
C LYS A 70 -7.68 -9.00 2.52
N VAL A 71 -8.19 -9.24 1.31
CA VAL A 71 -7.47 -9.03 0.07
C VAL A 71 -8.24 -8.07 -0.82
N SER A 72 -7.51 -7.28 -1.60
CA SER A 72 -8.05 -6.32 -2.56
C SER A 72 -7.27 -6.42 -3.87
N LEU A 73 -7.94 -6.19 -4.99
CA LEU A 73 -7.32 -6.02 -6.28
C LEU A 73 -7.33 -4.54 -6.62
N TYR A 74 -6.16 -3.90 -6.67
CA TYR A 74 -6.04 -2.48 -6.96
C TYR A 74 -5.32 -2.24 -8.29
N ARG A 75 -5.88 -1.39 -9.15
CA ARG A 75 -5.27 -0.94 -10.41
C ARG A 75 -4.99 0.56 -10.33
N GLY A 76 -3.73 0.91 -10.10
CA GLY A 76 -3.29 2.30 -10.03
C GLY A 76 -1.81 2.43 -9.71
N ASP A 77 -1.38 3.65 -9.38
CA ASP A 77 0.00 3.93 -8.96
C ASP A 77 0.20 3.47 -7.51
N ILE A 78 1.06 2.45 -7.31
CA ILE A 78 1.35 1.90 -5.98
C ILE A 78 2.00 2.92 -5.03
N THR A 79 2.61 3.98 -5.55
CA THR A 79 3.26 5.02 -4.75
C THR A 79 2.29 5.98 -4.07
N LEU A 80 1.02 5.96 -4.47
CA LEU A 80 -0.04 6.79 -3.86
C LEU A 80 -0.75 6.06 -2.71
N LEU A 81 -0.53 4.77 -2.52
CA LEU A 81 -1.21 3.99 -1.48
C LEU A 81 -0.71 4.38 -0.09
N GLU A 82 -1.59 4.93 0.75
CA GLU A 82 -1.32 5.20 2.16
C GLU A 82 -1.57 3.92 2.97
N ILE A 83 -0.57 3.02 2.91
CA ILE A 83 -0.54 1.73 3.59
C ILE A 83 0.82 1.52 4.29
N ASP A 84 0.88 0.59 5.24
CA ASP A 84 2.07 0.39 6.10
C ASP A 84 3.32 -0.01 5.32
N ALA A 85 3.16 -0.80 4.26
CA ALA A 85 4.26 -1.26 3.43
C ALA A 85 3.82 -1.45 1.98
N ILE A 86 4.67 -1.02 1.05
CA ILE A 86 4.60 -1.34 -0.37
C ILE A 86 5.81 -2.19 -0.75
N VAL A 87 5.62 -3.12 -1.68
CA VAL A 87 6.70 -3.97 -2.18
C VAL A 87 7.30 -3.32 -3.42
N ASN A 88 8.64 -3.25 -3.48
CA ASN A 88 9.37 -2.81 -4.66
C ASN A 88 9.92 -4.02 -5.42
N ALA A 89 9.71 -4.07 -6.74
CA ALA A 89 10.34 -5.05 -7.63
C ALA A 89 11.76 -4.58 -8.04
N GLY A 90 12.66 -4.49 -7.06
CA GLY A 90 14.04 -4.03 -7.27
C GLY A 90 14.91 -5.04 -8.04
N ARG A 91 15.86 -4.56 -8.83
CA ARG A 91 16.90 -5.41 -9.45
C ARG A 91 18.00 -5.73 -8.44
N ASN A 92 18.54 -6.94 -8.53
CA ASN A 92 19.77 -7.31 -7.81
C ASN A 92 20.91 -6.45 -8.37
N GLY A 93 21.49 -5.62 -7.52
CA GLY A 93 22.56 -4.69 -7.89
C GLY A 93 23.84 -5.40 -8.28
N LYS A 94 23.89 -5.98 -9.48
CA LYS A 94 25.15 -6.15 -10.19
C LYS A 94 25.46 -4.81 -10.87
N PRO A 95 26.53 -4.10 -10.50
CA PRO A 95 26.97 -2.96 -11.27
C PRO A 95 27.30 -3.44 -12.70
N ALA A 96 26.87 -2.66 -13.69
CA ALA A 96 27.34 -2.78 -15.07
C ALA A 96 28.79 -2.27 -15.17
#